data_AF-A0A1I0F5N0-F1
#
_entry.id   AF-A0A1I0F5N0-F1
#
_cell.length_a   1.000
_cell.length_b   1.000
_cell.length_c   1.000
_cell.angle_alpha   90.00
_cell.angle_beta   90.00
_cell.angle_gamma   90.00
#
_symmetry.space_group_name_H-M   'P 1'
#
loop_
_entity.id
_entity.type
_entity.pdbx_description
1 polymer ?
#
loop_
_entity_poly.entity_id
_entity_poly.type
_entity_poly.pdbx_seq_one_letter_code
_entity_poly.pdbx_strand_id
1 'polypeptide(L)'
;MKKIIIICMILLCGCTTSAKVNKTKNQNLFDKTNFSNYQNIMIVAHPDDESIWGGIHLLQNNYLVICLTNGNNQTRAKEFYKVMEQTHNTGIILDYPDKTNGKRDNWKKVYHDIEEDLNYILSNHTFATIVTHNPKGEYGHAHHKMTSAIVTSITKDINLTSNLKYFGHYYRKSNPILPMKHLYNNDLLKQKNQLISNYISQEKTCNKLKHMFPYENWISYQDWY
;
A
#
# COMPACT_ATOMS: atom_id res chain seq x y z
N MET A 1 -5.79 -79.72 4.65
CA MET A 1 -4.96 -78.53 4.34
C MET A 1 -5.77 -77.28 4.67
N LYS A 2 -5.48 -76.60 5.78
CA LYS A 2 -6.20 -75.38 6.19
C LYS A 2 -5.56 -74.16 5.50
N LYS A 3 -6.32 -73.43 4.68
CA LYS A 3 -5.88 -72.17 4.07
C LYS A 3 -5.93 -71.07 5.14
N ILE A 4 -4.78 -70.50 5.46
CA ILE A 4 -4.66 -69.30 6.31
C ILE A 4 -4.83 -68.09 5.40
N ILE A 5 -5.86 -67.28 5.66
CA ILE A 5 -6.07 -65.98 5.01
C ILE A 5 -5.37 -64.94 5.88
N ILE A 6 -4.29 -64.36 5.37
CA ILE A 6 -3.61 -63.23 5.98
C ILE A 6 -4.34 -61.96 5.53
N ILE A 7 -5.07 -61.33 6.45
CA ILE A 7 -5.66 -60.00 6.24
C ILE A 7 -4.58 -58.97 6.59
N CYS A 8 -3.99 -58.36 5.57
CA CYS A 8 -3.12 -57.19 5.75
C CYS A 8 -3.98 -55.99 6.15
N MET A 9 -3.93 -55.63 7.44
CA MET A 9 -4.51 -54.41 7.97
C MET A 9 -3.59 -53.24 7.58
N ILE A 10 -3.93 -52.55 6.50
CA ILE A 10 -3.24 -51.32 6.09
C ILE A 10 -3.64 -50.22 7.07
N LEU A 11 -2.75 -49.95 8.03
CA LEU A 11 -2.82 -48.75 8.87
C LEU A 11 -2.54 -47.53 7.99
N LEU A 12 -3.62 -46.90 7.49
CA LEU A 12 -3.58 -45.55 6.93
C LEU A 12 -3.28 -44.58 8.07
N CYS A 13 -1.99 -44.34 8.31
CA CYS A 13 -1.54 -43.23 9.14
C CYS A 13 -1.84 -41.94 8.38
N GLY A 14 -3.00 -41.35 8.66
CA GLY A 14 -3.36 -40.02 8.16
C GLY A 14 -2.41 -38.99 8.78
N CYS A 15 -1.36 -38.63 8.05
CA CYS A 15 -0.65 -37.39 8.31
C CYS A 15 -1.61 -36.24 7.99
N THR A 16 -2.37 -35.79 8.99
CA THR A 16 -3.00 -34.48 8.93
C THR A 16 -1.88 -33.46 9.05
N THR A 17 -1.39 -32.99 7.90
CA THR A 17 -0.67 -31.73 7.87
C THR A 17 -1.68 -30.68 8.32
N SER A 18 -1.62 -30.27 9.58
CA SER A 18 -2.21 -29.02 10.04
C SER A 18 -1.48 -27.91 9.31
N ALA A 19 -1.93 -27.62 8.08
CA ALA A 19 -1.61 -26.37 7.42
C ALA A 19 -1.97 -25.29 8.42
N LYS A 20 -0.96 -24.58 8.94
CA LYS A 20 -1.20 -23.32 9.61
C LYS A 20 -1.96 -22.48 8.61
N VAL A 21 -3.27 -22.33 8.81
CA VAL A 21 -4.05 -21.30 8.15
C VAL A 21 -3.50 -20.01 8.73
N ASN A 22 -2.50 -19.45 8.05
CA ASN A 22 -2.00 -18.11 8.35
C ASN A 22 -3.19 -17.18 8.19
N LYS A 23 -3.65 -16.65 9.32
CA LYS A 23 -4.90 -15.90 9.40
C LYS A 23 -4.57 -14.45 9.09
N THR A 24 -4.87 -14.03 7.86
CA THR A 24 -4.92 -12.63 7.44
C THR A 24 -5.64 -11.80 8.51
N LYS A 25 -4.92 -10.86 9.13
CA LYS A 25 -5.35 -10.17 10.35
C LYS A 25 -6.59 -9.34 10.11
N ASN A 26 -6.64 -8.65 8.98
CA ASN A 26 -7.73 -7.75 8.61
C ASN A 26 -8.67 -8.33 7.55
N GLN A 27 -8.74 -9.67 7.41
CA GLN A 27 -9.55 -10.32 6.38
C GLN A 27 -11.01 -9.82 6.35
N ASN A 28 -11.64 -9.64 7.52
CA ASN A 28 -13.01 -9.12 7.61
C ASN A 28 -13.21 -7.72 7.00
N LEU A 29 -12.16 -6.90 6.89
CA LEU A 29 -12.23 -5.61 6.19
C LEU A 29 -12.13 -5.82 4.67
N PHE A 30 -11.29 -6.76 4.25
CA PHE A 30 -11.07 -7.10 2.84
C PHE A 30 -12.28 -7.78 2.21
N ASP A 31 -12.93 -8.69 2.94
CA ASP A 31 -14.13 -9.43 2.47
C ASP A 31 -15.31 -8.51 2.14
N LYS A 32 -15.31 -7.26 2.64
CA LYS A 32 -16.33 -6.24 2.32
C LYS A 32 -16.10 -5.55 0.97
N THR A 33 -14.96 -5.78 0.35
CA THR A 33 -14.53 -5.11 -0.88
C THR A 33 -14.38 -6.15 -1.98
N ASN A 34 -15.16 -6.02 -3.06
CA ASN A 34 -14.93 -6.82 -4.25
C ASN A 34 -13.75 -6.24 -5.04
N PHE A 35 -12.57 -6.85 -4.93
CA PHE A 35 -11.36 -6.39 -5.59
C PHE A 35 -11.47 -6.33 -7.13
N SER A 36 -12.32 -7.15 -7.74
CA SER A 36 -12.54 -7.13 -9.20
C SER A 36 -13.14 -5.83 -9.74
N ASN A 37 -13.68 -4.97 -8.87
CA ASN A 37 -14.16 -3.63 -9.26
C ASN A 37 -13.03 -2.63 -9.56
N TYR A 38 -11.78 -2.98 -9.29
CA TYR A 38 -10.64 -2.06 -9.38
C TYR A 38 -9.56 -2.62 -10.30
N GLN A 39 -9.11 -1.76 -11.22
CA GLN A 39 -7.95 -2.07 -12.06
C GLN A 39 -6.64 -1.57 -11.44
N ASN A 40 -6.71 -0.60 -10.54
CA ASN A 40 -5.54 0.04 -9.94
C ASN A 40 -5.61 -0.05 -8.42
N ILE A 41 -4.47 -0.33 -7.79
CA ILE A 41 -4.30 -0.31 -6.34
C ILE A 41 -3.14 0.60 -5.95
N MET A 42 -3.33 1.39 -4.90
CA MET A 42 -2.29 2.23 -4.31
C MET A 42 -2.11 1.85 -2.83
N ILE A 43 -0.89 1.44 -2.45
CA ILE A 43 -0.56 0.97 -1.10
C ILE A 43 0.39 1.97 -0.46
N VAL A 44 -0.07 2.63 0.60
CA VAL A 44 0.64 3.69 1.31
C VAL A 44 0.80 3.41 2.80
N ALA A 45 1.83 3.98 3.40
CA ALA A 45 2.10 3.82 4.83
C ALA A 45 1.15 4.66 5.70
N HIS A 46 0.91 5.91 5.32
CA HIS A 46 0.22 6.89 6.15
C HIS A 46 -0.91 7.64 5.41
N PRO A 47 -1.93 8.13 6.14
CA PRO A 47 -2.96 9.00 5.58
C PRO A 47 -2.42 10.37 5.18
N ASP A 48 -2.24 10.62 3.88
CA ASP A 48 -1.72 11.84 3.23
C ASP A 48 -0.76 11.47 2.08
N ASP A 49 -0.06 10.35 2.22
CA ASP A 49 0.89 9.85 1.23
C ASP A 49 0.25 9.66 -0.14
N GLU A 50 -0.98 9.15 -0.20
CA GLU A 50 -1.73 8.92 -1.45
C GLU A 50 -2.00 10.23 -2.19
N SER A 51 -2.27 11.31 -1.45
CA SER A 51 -2.52 12.63 -2.02
C SER A 51 -1.23 13.38 -2.35
N ILE A 52 -0.21 13.26 -1.51
CA ILE A 52 1.08 13.93 -1.72
C ILE A 52 1.78 13.38 -2.97
N TRP A 53 1.81 12.05 -3.12
CA TRP A 53 2.59 11.37 -4.15
C TRP A 53 1.77 10.87 -5.33
N GLY A 54 0.45 10.80 -5.19
CA GLY A 54 -0.47 10.26 -6.22
C GLY A 54 -1.78 11.01 -6.38
N GLY A 55 -1.92 12.21 -5.79
CA GLY A 55 -3.19 12.94 -5.77
C GLY A 55 -3.76 13.26 -7.14
N ILE A 56 -2.93 13.55 -8.16
CA ILE A 56 -3.44 13.76 -9.53
C ILE A 56 -3.90 12.44 -10.15
N HIS A 57 -3.22 11.33 -9.87
CA HIS A 57 -3.68 10.02 -10.33
C HIS A 57 -5.03 9.64 -9.72
N LEU A 58 -5.27 9.98 -8.45
CA LEU A 58 -6.56 9.79 -7.77
C LEU A 58 -7.67 10.68 -8.36
N LEU A 59 -7.36 11.90 -8.80
CA LEU A 59 -8.33 12.77 -9.49
C LEU A 59 -8.75 12.23 -10.86
N GLN A 60 -7.89 11.43 -11.51
CA GLN A 60 -8.07 11.03 -12.90
C GLN A 60 -8.55 9.59 -13.08
N ASN A 61 -8.33 8.72 -12.09
CA ASN A 61 -8.61 7.30 -12.24
C ASN A 61 -9.18 6.71 -10.95
N ASN A 62 -9.89 5.58 -11.10
CA ASN A 62 -10.37 4.77 -9.99
C ASN A 62 -9.26 3.88 -9.42
N TYR A 63 -9.04 3.98 -8.11
CA TYR A 63 -8.09 3.23 -7.31
C TYR A 63 -8.80 2.62 -6.09
N LEU A 64 -8.36 1.41 -5.74
CA LEU A 64 -8.41 0.93 -4.37
C LEU A 64 -7.18 1.45 -3.63
N VAL A 65 -7.36 2.24 -2.58
CA VAL A 65 -6.25 2.76 -1.76
C VAL A 65 -6.17 1.99 -0.45
N ILE A 66 -5.05 1.33 -0.19
CA ILE A 66 -4.77 0.65 1.09
C ILE A 66 -3.80 1.51 1.88
N CYS A 67 -4.23 2.03 3.02
CA CYS A 67 -3.39 2.78 3.95
C CYS A 67 -3.08 1.92 5.17
N LEU A 68 -1.80 1.70 5.48
CA LEU A 68 -1.40 0.69 6.48
C LEU A 68 -1.62 1.12 7.93
N THR A 69 -1.64 2.42 8.22
CA THR A 69 -1.63 2.90 9.61
C THR A 69 -2.74 3.90 9.90
N ASN A 70 -2.90 4.20 11.20
CA ASN A 70 -3.77 5.26 11.70
C ASN A 70 -5.29 5.02 11.52
N GLY A 71 -5.73 3.78 11.31
CA GLY A 71 -7.16 3.44 11.28
C GLY A 71 -7.90 3.78 12.58
N ASN A 72 -7.25 3.67 13.76
CA ASN A 72 -7.81 4.09 15.04
C ASN A 72 -7.68 5.60 15.33
N ASN A 73 -6.87 6.32 14.54
CA ASN A 73 -6.70 7.74 14.69
C ASN A 73 -7.87 8.43 14.00
N GLN A 74 -8.93 8.74 14.76
CA GLN A 74 -10.19 9.26 14.23
C GLN A 74 -10.00 10.50 13.35
N THR A 75 -9.07 11.40 13.69
CA THR A 75 -8.81 12.59 12.88
C THR A 75 -8.19 12.21 11.54
N ARG A 76 -7.09 11.46 11.55
CA ARG A 76 -6.40 11.09 10.30
C ARG A 76 -7.26 10.18 9.41
N ALA A 77 -8.01 9.25 9.99
CA ALA A 77 -8.94 8.39 9.26
C ALA A 77 -10.06 9.21 8.60
N LYS A 78 -10.63 10.20 9.28
CA LYS A 78 -11.64 11.10 8.69
C LYS A 78 -11.08 11.92 7.53
N GLU A 79 -9.87 12.44 7.68
CA GLU A 79 -9.19 13.19 6.61
C GLU A 79 -8.93 12.31 5.38
N PHE A 80 -8.48 11.07 5.59
CA PHE A 80 -8.31 10.07 4.53
C PHE A 80 -9.61 9.79 3.77
N TYR A 81 -10.68 9.44 4.48
CA TYR A 81 -11.94 9.12 3.84
C TYR A 81 -12.56 10.32 3.11
N LYS A 82 -12.31 11.54 3.59
CA LYS A 82 -12.73 12.75 2.89
C LYS A 82 -12.05 12.90 1.53
N VAL A 83 -10.77 12.54 1.41
CA VAL A 83 -10.07 12.51 0.12
C VAL A 83 -10.61 11.41 -0.77
N MET A 84 -10.86 10.22 -0.22
CA MET A 84 -11.45 9.11 -0.99
C MET A 84 -12.82 9.49 -1.56
N GLU A 85 -13.67 10.12 -0.74
CA GLU A 85 -14.97 10.66 -1.16
C GLU A 85 -14.82 11.73 -2.25
N GLN A 86 -13.96 12.73 -2.04
CA GLN A 86 -13.74 13.83 -2.99
C GLN A 86 -13.19 13.36 -4.34
N THR A 87 -12.45 12.26 -4.36
CA THR A 87 -11.86 11.68 -5.59
C THR A 87 -12.68 10.54 -6.17
N HIS A 88 -13.81 10.18 -5.53
CA HIS A 88 -14.63 9.02 -5.89
C HIS A 88 -13.86 7.70 -5.94
N ASN A 89 -12.85 7.57 -5.08
CA ASN A 89 -12.06 6.35 -4.89
C ASN A 89 -12.50 5.58 -3.65
N THR A 90 -12.10 4.31 -3.55
CA THR A 90 -12.34 3.51 -2.36
C THR A 90 -11.06 3.38 -1.56
N GLY A 91 -11.14 3.66 -0.26
CA GLY A 91 -10.03 3.50 0.66
C GLY A 91 -10.30 2.45 1.73
N ILE A 92 -9.28 1.66 2.07
CA ILE A 92 -9.24 0.82 3.27
C ILE A 92 -8.07 1.31 4.12
N ILE A 93 -8.37 1.82 5.31
CA ILE A 93 -7.35 2.20 6.29
C ILE A 93 -7.23 1.11 7.36
N LEU A 94 -6.01 0.61 7.55
CA LEU A 94 -5.65 -0.38 8.55
C LEU A 94 -5.10 0.30 9.80
N ASP A 95 -4.96 -0.47 10.88
CA ASP A 95 -4.53 0.04 12.17
C ASP A 95 -3.19 -0.53 12.64
N TYR A 96 -2.24 -0.71 11.72
CA TYR A 96 -0.87 -1.00 12.13
C TYR A 96 -0.25 0.22 12.84
N PRO A 97 0.64 -0.01 13.81
CA PRO A 97 1.20 1.06 14.62
C PRO A 97 2.04 2.03 13.77
N ASP A 98 1.62 3.29 13.74
CA ASP A 98 2.47 4.39 13.26
C ASP A 98 3.54 4.74 14.30
N LYS A 99 3.11 4.83 15.57
CA LYS A 99 3.97 5.10 16.72
C LYS A 99 3.69 4.14 17.86
N THR A 100 4.74 3.76 18.57
CA THR A 100 4.71 3.04 19.84
C THR A 100 5.47 3.85 20.88
N ASN A 101 4.84 4.14 22.02
CA ASN A 101 5.39 4.98 23.09
C ASN A 101 5.90 6.35 22.58
N GLY A 102 5.13 6.99 21.69
CA GLY A 102 5.43 8.31 21.13
C GLY A 102 6.52 8.35 20.06
N LYS A 103 7.20 7.23 19.79
CA LYS A 103 8.23 7.10 18.75
C LYS A 103 7.68 6.32 17.57
N ARG A 104 8.17 6.61 16.36
CA ARG A 104 7.84 5.82 15.17
C ARG A 104 8.09 4.34 15.43
N ASP A 105 7.11 3.51 15.14
CA ASP A 105 7.24 2.06 15.29
C ASP A 105 8.32 1.53 14.31
N ASN A 106 8.88 0.36 14.58
CA ASN A 106 9.87 -0.25 13.68
C ASN A 106 9.29 -1.45 12.92
N TRP A 107 7.99 -1.69 13.07
CA TRP A 107 7.19 -2.80 12.56
C TRP A 107 7.73 -4.20 12.85
N LYS A 108 8.77 -4.38 13.66
CA LYS A 108 9.37 -5.70 13.90
C LYS A 108 8.36 -6.74 14.39
N LYS A 109 7.37 -6.33 15.18
CA LYS A 109 6.33 -7.21 15.73
C LYS A 109 5.14 -7.45 14.80
N VAL A 110 4.95 -6.60 13.78
CA VAL A 110 3.77 -6.61 12.91
C VAL A 110 4.13 -6.75 11.43
N TYR A 111 5.42 -6.85 11.09
CA TYR A 111 5.90 -6.89 9.72
C TYR A 111 5.27 -8.06 8.95
N HIS A 112 5.26 -9.25 9.57
CA HIS A 112 4.65 -10.43 8.97
C HIS A 112 3.14 -10.27 8.83
N ASP A 113 2.43 -9.72 9.83
CA ASP A 113 1.01 -9.42 9.70
C ASP A 113 0.72 -8.49 8.51
N ILE A 114 1.54 -7.44 8.30
CA ILE A 114 1.39 -6.51 7.17
C ILE A 114 1.61 -7.24 5.85
N GLU A 115 2.66 -8.06 5.79
CA GLU A 115 2.99 -8.87 4.62
C GLU A 115 1.86 -9.85 4.26
N GLU A 116 1.29 -10.55 5.24
CA GLU A 116 0.18 -11.48 5.03
C GLU A 116 -1.08 -10.77 4.53
N ASP A 117 -1.40 -9.60 5.08
CA ASP A 117 -2.55 -8.80 4.63
C ASP A 117 -2.37 -8.29 3.21
N LEU A 118 -1.20 -7.75 2.88
CA LEU A 118 -0.91 -7.28 1.53
C LEU A 118 -0.81 -8.43 0.52
N ASN A 119 -0.25 -9.58 0.93
CA ASN A 119 -0.19 -10.77 0.09
C ASN A 119 -1.58 -11.32 -0.20
N TYR A 120 -2.48 -11.32 0.81
CA TYR A 120 -3.87 -11.69 0.63
C TYR A 120 -4.54 -10.79 -0.43
N ILE A 121 -4.42 -9.46 -0.32
CA ILE A 121 -5.03 -8.54 -1.28
C ILE A 121 -4.49 -8.77 -2.70
N LEU A 122 -3.16 -8.80 -2.85
CA LEU A 122 -2.50 -8.86 -4.15
C LEU A 122 -2.59 -10.24 -4.82
N SER A 123 -2.81 -11.31 -4.06
CA SER A 123 -3.00 -12.66 -4.61
C SER A 123 -4.45 -12.96 -5.01
N ASN A 124 -5.42 -12.22 -4.46
CA ASN A 124 -6.86 -12.44 -4.75
C ASN A 124 -7.35 -11.70 -6.00
N HIS A 125 -6.56 -10.77 -6.56
CA HIS A 125 -6.90 -10.08 -7.80
C HIS A 125 -5.66 -9.54 -8.50
N THR A 126 -5.61 -9.64 -9.83
CA THR A 126 -4.53 -9.08 -10.64
C THR A 126 -4.85 -7.64 -11.02
N PHE A 127 -4.26 -6.69 -10.29
CA PHE A 127 -4.36 -5.27 -10.62
C PHE A 127 -3.47 -4.94 -11.83
N ALA A 128 -4.02 -4.19 -12.79
CA ALA A 128 -3.26 -3.69 -13.93
C ALA A 128 -2.14 -2.75 -13.51
N THR A 129 -2.36 -1.94 -12.46
CA THR A 129 -1.37 -1.06 -11.87
C THR A 129 -1.34 -1.21 -10.35
N ILE A 130 -0.17 -1.53 -9.81
CA ILE A 130 0.13 -1.58 -8.38
C ILE A 130 1.09 -0.43 -8.08
N VAL A 131 0.74 0.45 -7.14
CA VAL A 131 1.54 1.63 -6.81
C VAL A 131 1.89 1.62 -5.34
N THR A 132 3.14 1.95 -5.00
CA THR A 132 3.56 2.11 -3.62
C THR A 132 4.74 3.08 -3.50
N HIS A 133 5.22 3.29 -2.28
CA HIS A 133 6.43 4.05 -1.99
C HIS A 133 7.65 3.52 -2.74
N ASN A 134 8.59 4.39 -3.09
CA ASN A 134 9.85 3.95 -3.68
C ASN A 134 10.82 3.34 -2.66
N PRO A 135 11.79 2.53 -3.11
CA PRO A 135 12.79 1.91 -2.24
C PRO A 135 13.63 2.87 -1.38
N LYS A 136 13.69 4.17 -1.73
CA LYS A 136 14.38 5.20 -0.92
C LYS A 136 13.47 5.80 0.16
N GLY A 137 12.17 5.49 0.16
CA GLY A 137 11.17 6.03 1.08
C GLY A 137 10.98 7.54 0.91
N GLU A 138 11.03 8.01 -0.34
CA GLU A 138 10.98 9.41 -0.75
C GLU A 138 12.03 10.25 -0.01
N TYR A 139 11.67 10.90 1.08
CA TYR A 139 12.58 11.68 1.93
C TYR A 139 13.29 10.82 3.00
N GLY A 140 13.39 9.51 2.79
CA GLY A 140 14.08 8.58 3.67
C GLY A 140 13.22 7.99 4.79
N HIS A 141 11.89 8.03 4.67
CA HIS A 141 10.99 7.60 5.73
C HIS A 141 11.01 6.06 5.91
N ALA A 142 11.12 5.60 7.16
CA ALA A 142 11.33 4.17 7.45
C ALA A 142 10.11 3.30 7.06
N HIS A 143 8.89 3.75 7.38
CA HIS A 143 7.68 3.01 7.02
C HIS A 143 7.48 2.96 5.50
N HIS A 144 7.88 4.00 4.77
CA HIS A 144 7.77 4.03 3.31
C HIS A 144 8.70 2.97 2.71
N LYS A 145 9.94 2.87 3.20
CA LYS A 145 10.90 1.83 2.80
C LYS A 145 10.38 0.43 3.11
N MET A 146 9.82 0.21 4.30
CA MET A 146 9.26 -1.10 4.66
C MET A 146 8.04 -1.45 3.80
N THR A 147 7.13 -0.52 3.57
CA THR A 147 5.98 -0.70 2.69
C THR A 147 6.43 -1.05 1.27
N SER A 148 7.38 -0.27 0.73
CA SER A 148 8.00 -0.51 -0.57
C SER A 148 8.62 -1.91 -0.66
N ALA A 149 9.38 -2.32 0.36
CA ALA A 149 10.03 -3.62 0.40
C ALA A 149 9.01 -4.78 0.42
N ILE A 150 7.96 -4.68 1.25
CA ILE A 150 6.92 -5.72 1.35
C ILE A 150 6.19 -5.87 0.02
N VAL A 151 5.67 -4.79 -0.55
CA VAL A 151 4.94 -4.83 -1.83
C VAL A 151 5.85 -5.32 -2.97
N THR A 152 7.11 -4.87 -3.00
CA THR A 152 8.09 -5.33 -4.00
C THR A 152 8.39 -6.82 -3.87
N SER A 153 8.49 -7.34 -2.65
CA SER A 153 8.71 -8.79 -2.43
C SER A 153 7.51 -9.58 -2.93
N ILE A 154 6.31 -9.22 -2.48
CA ILE A 154 5.07 -9.91 -2.86
C ILE A 154 4.91 -9.93 -4.39
N THR A 155 5.05 -8.77 -5.04
CA THR A 155 4.92 -8.68 -6.51
C THR A 155 5.98 -9.48 -7.28
N LYS A 156 7.18 -9.69 -6.72
CA LYS A 156 8.15 -10.64 -7.28
C LYS A 156 7.65 -12.07 -7.14
N ASP A 157 7.20 -12.44 -5.95
CA ASP A 157 6.77 -13.81 -5.64
C ASP A 157 5.58 -14.24 -6.49
N ILE A 158 4.66 -13.31 -6.80
CA ILE A 158 3.48 -13.55 -7.65
C ILE A 158 3.67 -13.14 -9.12
N ASN A 159 4.90 -12.82 -9.55
CA ASN A 159 5.24 -12.43 -10.94
C ASN A 159 4.46 -11.22 -11.50
N LEU A 160 4.15 -10.23 -10.66
CA LEU A 160 3.47 -8.98 -11.04
C LEU A 160 4.37 -7.74 -10.99
N THR A 161 5.70 -7.90 -11.04
CA THR A 161 6.63 -6.77 -11.07
C THR A 161 6.42 -5.84 -12.27
N SER A 162 5.94 -6.36 -13.40
CA SER A 162 5.61 -5.54 -14.59
C SER A 162 4.46 -4.57 -14.36
N ASN A 163 3.61 -4.84 -13.36
CA ASN A 163 2.47 -4.00 -12.95
C ASN A 163 2.85 -3.01 -11.84
N LEU A 164 4.03 -3.18 -11.23
CA LEU A 164 4.48 -2.38 -10.11
C LEU A 164 5.10 -1.05 -10.55
N LYS A 165 4.61 0.03 -9.95
CA LYS A 165 5.16 1.38 -10.04
C LYS A 165 5.46 1.92 -8.64
N TYR A 166 6.47 2.77 -8.57
CA TYR A 166 6.87 3.48 -7.38
C TYR A 166 6.56 4.96 -7.49
N PHE A 167 6.26 5.60 -6.36
CA PHE A 167 6.29 7.05 -6.28
C PHE A 167 7.65 7.60 -6.73
N GLY A 168 7.63 8.76 -7.40
CA GLY A 168 8.83 9.33 -8.00
C GLY A 168 9.91 9.69 -6.99
N HIS A 169 11.12 10.00 -7.49
CA HIS A 169 12.22 10.44 -6.63
C HIS A 169 11.86 11.71 -5.85
N TYR A 170 12.27 11.74 -4.58
CA TYR A 170 12.26 12.95 -3.79
C TYR A 170 13.47 13.82 -4.09
N TYR A 171 13.23 15.13 -4.18
CA TYR A 171 14.26 16.14 -4.25
C TYR A 171 14.08 17.14 -3.12
N ARG A 172 15.20 17.56 -2.51
CA ARG A 172 15.16 18.54 -1.43
C ARG A 172 14.76 19.90 -2.00
N LYS A 173 14.04 20.70 -1.21
CA LYS A 173 13.63 22.07 -1.59
C LYS A 173 14.81 22.97 -1.94
N SER A 174 16.00 22.71 -1.37
CA SER A 174 17.24 23.44 -1.66
C SER A 174 17.89 23.05 -2.98
N ASN A 175 17.40 22.03 -3.69
CA ASN A 175 18.00 21.62 -4.96
C ASN A 175 17.62 22.63 -6.04
N PRO A 176 18.60 23.28 -6.71
CA PRO A 176 18.35 24.39 -7.63
C PRO A 176 17.73 23.93 -8.96
N ILE A 177 17.76 22.63 -9.25
CA ILE A 177 17.21 22.02 -10.46
C ILE A 177 16.45 20.78 -10.01
N LEU A 178 15.11 20.81 -10.17
CA LEU A 178 14.33 19.60 -10.17
C LEU A 178 14.42 19.04 -11.59
N PRO A 179 15.05 17.88 -11.84
CA PRO A 179 15.11 17.28 -13.17
C PRO A 179 13.73 16.78 -13.66
N MET A 180 12.68 17.10 -12.91
CA MET A 180 11.32 16.66 -13.13
C MET A 180 10.63 17.60 -14.11
N LYS A 181 10.07 17.04 -15.18
CA LYS A 181 9.15 17.79 -16.04
C LYS A 181 7.88 18.06 -15.27
N HIS A 182 7.37 19.29 -15.32
CA HIS A 182 6.01 19.57 -14.89
C HIS A 182 5.08 18.80 -15.83
N LEU A 183 4.41 17.77 -15.32
CA LEU A 183 3.62 16.86 -16.15
C LEU A 183 2.17 17.32 -16.33
N TYR A 184 1.66 18.19 -15.46
CA TYR A 184 0.23 18.47 -15.35
C TYR A 184 -0.08 19.96 -15.52
N ASN A 185 -1.33 20.26 -15.90
CA ASN A 185 -1.79 21.63 -16.04
C ASN A 185 -2.07 22.29 -14.68
N ASN A 186 -2.21 23.63 -14.68
CA ASN A 186 -2.42 24.41 -13.47
C ASN A 186 -3.74 24.05 -12.74
N ASP A 187 -4.77 23.62 -13.46
CA ASP A 187 -6.07 23.28 -12.88
C ASP A 187 -6.02 21.98 -12.09
N LEU A 188 -5.35 20.94 -12.61
CA LEU A 188 -5.11 19.70 -11.88
C LEU A 188 -4.25 19.94 -10.65
N LEU A 189 -3.24 20.82 -10.75
CA LEU A 189 -2.42 21.18 -9.61
C LEU A 189 -3.25 21.93 -8.54
N LYS A 190 -4.18 22.81 -8.94
CA LYS A 190 -5.11 23.48 -8.02
C LYS A 190 -6.01 22.47 -7.31
N GLN A 191 -6.57 21.52 -8.04
CA GLN A 191 -7.40 20.45 -7.47
C GLN A 191 -6.59 19.56 -6.52
N LYS A 192 -5.35 19.19 -6.87
CA LYS A 192 -4.44 18.46 -5.97
C LYS A 192 -4.18 19.22 -4.67
N ASN A 193 -3.93 20.53 -4.77
CA ASN A 193 -3.74 21.36 -3.56
C ASN A 193 -5.01 21.39 -2.68
N GLN A 194 -6.20 21.41 -3.29
CA GLN A 194 -7.46 21.33 -2.56
C GLN A 194 -7.63 19.95 -1.88
N LEU A 195 -7.28 18.85 -2.56
CA LEU A 195 -7.29 17.51 -1.96
C LEU A 195 -6.41 17.45 -0.72
N ILE A 196 -5.15 17.89 -0.84
CA ILE A 196 -4.18 17.84 0.25
C ILE A 196 -4.60 18.75 1.42
N SER A 197 -5.35 19.83 1.15
CA SER A 197 -5.87 20.71 2.21
C SER A 197 -6.88 20.03 3.16
N ASN A 198 -7.40 18.86 2.81
CA ASN A 198 -8.22 18.06 3.73
C ASN A 198 -7.42 17.48 4.90
N TYR A 199 -6.09 17.33 4.76
CA TYR A 199 -5.21 16.84 5.84
C TYR A 199 -4.78 17.96 6.79
N ILE A 200 -5.76 18.55 7.49
CA ILE A 200 -5.55 19.67 8.42
C ILE A 200 -4.56 19.27 9.52
N SER A 201 -4.69 18.05 10.06
CA SER A 201 -3.79 17.52 11.09
C SER A 201 -2.34 17.37 10.61
N GLN A 202 -2.13 17.28 9.29
CA GLN A 202 -0.82 17.12 8.65
C GLN A 202 -0.38 18.35 7.85
N GLU A 203 -0.97 19.53 8.10
CA GLU A 203 -0.66 20.76 7.38
C GLU A 203 0.86 21.04 7.33
N LYS A 204 1.57 20.84 8.45
CA LYS A 204 3.02 21.04 8.52
C LYS A 204 3.78 20.11 7.58
N THR A 205 3.38 18.84 7.51
CA THR A 205 3.99 17.83 6.63
C THR A 205 3.71 18.17 5.18
N CYS A 206 2.46 18.47 4.86
CA CYS A 206 2.03 18.86 3.52
C CYS A 206 2.78 20.12 3.04
N ASN A 207 2.87 21.16 3.86
CA ASN A 207 3.60 22.39 3.54
C ASN A 207 5.09 22.15 3.32
N LYS A 208 5.72 21.26 4.10
CA LYS A 208 7.13 20.88 3.93
C LYS A 208 7.39 20.16 2.60
N LEU A 209 6.41 19.44 2.08
CA LEU A 209 6.51 18.64 0.86
C LEU A 209 5.87 19.30 -0.36
N LYS A 210 5.26 20.48 -0.21
CA LYS A 210 4.52 21.19 -1.27
C LYS A 210 5.32 21.43 -2.55
N HIS A 211 6.65 21.58 -2.45
CA HIS A 211 7.52 21.74 -3.63
C HIS A 211 7.55 20.48 -4.52
N MET A 212 7.14 19.32 -4.00
CA MET A 212 7.03 18.08 -4.77
C MET A 212 5.66 17.91 -5.44
N PHE A 213 4.62 18.65 -5.02
CA PHE A 213 3.25 18.41 -5.50
C PHE A 213 3.07 18.49 -7.02
N PRO A 214 3.76 19.38 -7.76
CA PRO A 214 3.65 19.42 -9.22
C PRO A 214 4.22 18.19 -9.94
N TYR A 215 4.87 17.27 -9.22
CA TYR A 215 5.62 16.18 -9.81
C TYR A 215 5.20 14.82 -9.24
N GLU A 216 4.47 14.05 -10.05
CA GLU A 216 4.10 12.65 -9.77
C GLU A 216 4.71 11.73 -10.81
N ASN A 217 6.02 11.86 -11.03
CA ASN A 217 6.75 11.06 -12.02
C ASN A 217 6.96 9.65 -11.46
N TRP A 218 5.90 8.85 -11.43
CA TRP A 218 5.99 7.45 -10.99
C TRP A 218 6.96 6.67 -11.88
N ILE A 219 7.72 5.78 -11.26
CA ILE A 219 8.81 5.03 -11.89
C ILE A 219 8.40 3.56 -11.91
N SER A 220 8.50 2.89 -13.06
CA SER A 220 8.20 1.46 -13.12
C SER A 220 9.22 0.65 -12.32
N TYR A 221 8.87 -0.58 -11.93
CA TYR A 221 9.84 -1.49 -11.32
C TYR A 221 11.12 -1.63 -12.18
N GLN A 222 10.96 -1.78 -13.49
CA GLN A 222 12.08 -1.97 -14.43
C GLN A 222 12.96 -0.73 -14.61
N ASP A 223 12.41 0.47 -14.48
CA ASP A 223 13.21 1.71 -14.57
C ASP A 223 13.92 2.04 -13.26
N TRP A 224 13.47 1.46 -12.14
CA TRP A 224 14.10 1.65 -10.85
C TRP A 224 15.30 0.72 -10.63
N TYR A 225 15.25 -0.49 -11.18
CA TYR A 225 16.25 -1.56 -11.02
C TYR A 225 16.96 -1.89 -12.32
#